data_AF-A0A378M9I2-F1
#
_entry.id   AF-A0A378M9I2-F1
#
_cell.length_a   1.000
_cell.length_b   1.000
_cell.length_c   1.000
_cell.angle_alpha   90.00
_cell.angle_beta   90.00
_cell.angle_gamma   90.00
#
_symmetry.space_group_name_H-M   'P 1'
#
loop_
_entity.id
_entity.type
_entity.pdbx_description
1 polymer ?
#
loop_
_entity_poly.entity_id
_entity_poly.type
_entity_poly.pdbx_seq_one_letter_code
_entity_poly.pdbx_strand_id
1 'polypeptide(L)' 'MKDIVIIDALRTPIGKYRGQLSKMTAVELGTAVTKALFEKMTK' A
#
# COMPACT_ATOMS: atom_id res chain seq x y z
N MET A 1 -4.65 -15.85 -26.26
CA MET A 1 -5.03 -15.22 -24.97
C MET A 1 -3.73 -14.87 -24.26
N LYS A 2 -3.60 -13.70 -23.62
CA LYS A 2 -2.38 -13.34 -22.86
C LYS A 2 -2.60 -13.67 -21.39
N ASP A 3 -1.58 -14.23 -20.74
CA ASP A 3 -1.63 -14.55 -19.32
C ASP A 3 -1.61 -13.28 -18.49
N ILE A 4 -2.59 -13.17 -17.60
CA ILE A 4 -2.71 -12.05 -16.65
C ILE A 4 -2.21 -12.58 -15.31
N VAL A 5 -1.15 -11.96 -14.80
CA VAL A 5 -0.50 -12.34 -13.54
C VAL A 5 -0.43 -11.16 -12.58
N ILE A 6 -0.42 -11.45 -11.28
CA ILE A 6 -0.14 -10.47 -10.23
C ILE A 6 1.35 -10.54 -9.93
N ILE A 7 2.05 -9.41 -10.11
CA ILE A 7 3.52 -9.34 -9.97
C ILE A 7 3.93 -9.08 -8.52
N ASP A 8 3.23 -8.20 -7.81
CA ASP A 8 3.48 -7.89 -6.41
C ASP A 8 2.19 -7.36 -5.74
N ALA A 9 2.15 -7.41 -4.41
CA ALA A 9 1.04 -6.91 -3.59
C ALA A 9 1.55 -6.47 -2.20
N LEU A 10 1.17 -5.26 -1.78
CA LEU A 10 1.51 -4.69 -0.49
C LEU A 10 0.27 -4.11 0.21
N ARG A 11 0.40 -3.90 1.52
CA ARG A 11 -0.65 -3.30 2.35
C ARG A 11 -0.06 -2.47 3.48
N THR A 12 -0.86 -1.56 4.01
CA THR A 12 -0.60 -0.94 5.31
C THR A 12 -0.98 -1.90 6.46
N PRO A 13 -0.48 -1.66 7.68
CA PRO A 13 -1.09 -2.21 8.88
C PRO A 13 -2.54 -1.75 9.03
N ILE A 14 -3.40 -2.57 9.62
CA ILE A 14 -4.79 -2.21 9.88
C ILE A 14 -4.85 -1.40 11.17
N GLY A 15 -5.25 -0.13 11.07
CA GLY A 15 -5.44 0.75 12.21
C GLY A 15 -6.78 0.50 12.90
N LYS A 16 -6.78 0.54 14.24
CA LYS A 16 -8.03 0.58 15.02
C LYS A 16 -8.70 1.96 14.89
N TYR A 17 -10.02 2.03 15.07
CA TYR A 17 -10.73 3.31 15.16
C TYR A 17 -10.16 4.16 16.29
N ARG A 18 -9.83 5.43 16.00
CA ARG A 18 -9.10 6.34 16.91
C ARG A 18 -7.73 5.80 17.40
N GLY A 19 -7.14 4.85 16.66
CA GLY A 19 -5.82 4.29 16.92
C GLY A 19 -4.69 5.07 16.26
N GLN A 20 -3.55 4.41 16.05
CA GLN A 20 -2.31 5.04 15.56
C GLN A 20 -2.43 5.68 14.17
N LEU A 21 -3.23 5.08 13.27
CA LEU A 21 -3.43 5.61 11.90
C LEU A 21 -4.59 6.60 11.81
N SER A 22 -5.22 6.99 12.93
CA SER A 22 -6.41 7.84 12.93
C SER A 22 -6.17 9.27 12.42
N LYS A 23 -4.92 9.73 12.48
CA LYS A 23 -4.51 11.05 11.98
C LYS A 23 -4.13 11.04 10.50
N MET A 24 -3.99 9.87 9.89
CA MET A 24 -3.65 9.75 8.48
C MET A 24 -4.91 9.66 7.63
N THR A 25 -4.91 10.37 6.52
CA THR A 25 -5.95 10.27 5.50
C THR A 25 -5.80 8.98 4.70
N ALA A 26 -6.89 8.54 4.08
CA ALA A 26 -6.86 7.38 3.18
C ALA A 26 -5.87 7.58 2.01
N VAL A 27 -5.74 8.83 1.53
CA VAL A 27 -4.81 9.20 0.45
C VAL A 27 -3.35 9.02 0.89
N GLU A 28 -3.00 9.45 2.11
CA GLU A 28 -1.64 9.28 2.63
C GLU A 28 -1.29 7.80 2.81
N LEU A 29 -2.22 6.99 3.32
CA LEU A 29 -2.04 5.55 3.48
C LEU A 29 -1.86 4.85 2.12
N GLY A 30 -2.68 5.20 1.13
CA GLY A 30 -2.54 4.67 -0.23
C GLY A 30 -1.23 5.10 -0.89
N THR A 31 -0.87 6.38 -0.76
CA THR A 31 0.37 6.93 -1.32
C THR A 31 1.60 6.25 -0.72
N ALA A 32 1.59 5.99 0.60
CA ALA A 32 2.68 5.30 1.27
C ALA A 32 2.89 3.88 0.71
N VAL A 33 1.81 3.12 0.50
CA VAL A 33 1.89 1.76 -0.07
C VAL A 33 2.37 1.79 -1.52
N THR A 34 1.83 2.71 -2.33
CA THR A 34 2.22 2.84 -3.74
C THR A 34 3.70 3.20 -3.88
N LYS A 35 4.22 4.12 -3.05
CA LYS A 35 5.66 4.45 -3.03
C LYS A 35 6.51 3.24 -2.65
N ALA A 36 6.14 2.52 -1.59
CA ALA A 36 6.85 1.32 -1.15
C ALA A 36 6.82 0.20 -2.21
N LEU A 37 5.72 0.08 -2.96
CA LEU A 37 5.59 -0.87 -4.07
C LEU A 37 6.61 -0.57 -5.17
N PHE A 38 6.69 0.69 -5.62
CA PHE A 38 7.66 1.08 -6.64
C PHE A 38 9.11 0.95 -6.16
N GLU A 39 9.42 1.29 -4.91
CA GLU A 39 10.76 1.11 -4.35
C GLU A 39 11.19 -0.36 -4.34
N LYS A 40 10.27 -1.29 -4.04
CA LYS A 40 10.53 -2.73 -4.11
C LYS A 40 10.76 -3.23 -5.54
N MET A 41 10.05 -2.66 -6.52
CA MET A 41 10.17 -3.05 -7.92
C MET A 41 11.42 -2.48 -8.61
N THR A 42 12.03 -1.42 -8.06
CA THR A 42 13.17 -0.72 -8.67
C THR A 42 14.53 -1.24 -8.16
N LYS A 43 14.53 -2.09 -7.12
CA LYS A 43 15.70 -2.85 -6.67
C LYS A 43 15.81 -4.17 -7.41
#